data_AF-A0A0R1TRI8-F1
#
_entry.id   AF-A0A0R1TRI8-F1
#
_cell.length_a   1.000
_cell.length_b   1.000
_cell.length_c   1.000
_cell.angle_alpha   90.00
_cell.angle_beta   90.00
_cell.angle_gamma   90.00
#
_symmetry.space_group_name_H-M   'P 1'
#
loop_
_entity.id
_entity.type
_entity.pdbx_description
1 polymer ?
#
loop_
_entity_poly.entity_id
_entity_poly.type
_entity_poly.pdbx_seq_one_letter_code
_entity_poly.pdbx_strand_id
1 'polypeptide(L)'
;MIITIDEKDLKRMINESVEERLKQAKEPTYCREWLKLRKEIDEYCHSTKYQENNRSYATLQNFIYSAIKFALGISRLSEMTNVEAEVAREVFEFLKEKRGQAKWMS
;
A
#
# COMPACT_ATOMS: atom_id res chain seq x y z
N MET A 1 -44.09 -7.48 21.03
CA MET A 1 -44.32 -7.27 19.59
C MET A 1 -43.11 -7.84 18.88
N ILE A 2 -43.23 -9.04 18.28
CA ILE A 2 -42.13 -9.67 17.54
C ILE A 2 -42.21 -9.12 16.12
N ILE A 3 -41.20 -8.36 15.69
CA ILE A 3 -41.08 -7.93 14.29
C ILE A 3 -40.61 -9.15 13.52
N THR A 4 -41.54 -9.82 12.82
CA THR A 4 -41.21 -10.90 11.89
C THR A 4 -40.70 -10.26 10.62
N ILE A 5 -39.38 -10.29 10.41
CA ILE A 5 -38.76 -9.88 9.14
C ILE A 5 -39.12 -10.96 8.12
N ASP A 6 -39.85 -10.57 7.07
CA ASP A 6 -40.18 -11.47 5.96
C ASP A 6 -38.91 -11.83 5.16
N GLU A 7 -38.89 -13.03 4.59
CA GLU A 7 -37.73 -13.53 3.84
C GLU A 7 -37.37 -12.63 2.65
N LYS A 8 -38.35 -11.95 2.03
CA LYS A 8 -38.07 -10.97 0.97
C LYS A 8 -37.39 -9.71 1.48
N ASP A 9 -37.78 -9.22 2.65
CA ASP A 9 -37.16 -8.03 3.23
C ASP A 9 -35.71 -8.31 3.63
N LEU A 10 -35.44 -9.50 4.19
CA LEU A 10 -34.08 -9.95 4.47
C LEU A 10 -33.22 -10.01 3.20
N LYS A 11 -33.77 -10.60 2.13
CA LYS A 11 -33.08 -10.68 0.83
C LYS A 11 -32.83 -9.30 0.24
N ARG A 12 -33.78 -8.36 0.38
CA ARG A 12 -33.63 -6.99 -0.11
C ARG A 12 -32.53 -6.24 0.63
N MET A 13 -32.49 -6.33 1.96
CA MET A 13 -31.44 -5.70 2.78
C MET A 13 -30.04 -6.24 2.46
N ILE A 14 -29.92 -7.55 2.25
CA ILE A 14 -28.65 -8.17 1.86
C ILE A 14 -28.23 -7.67 0.47
N ASN A 15 -29.14 -7.64 -0.50
CA ASN A 15 -28.83 -7.18 -1.86
C ASN A 15 -28.41 -5.70 -1.87
N GLU A 16 -29.12 -4.83 -1.15
CA GLU A 16 -28.78 -3.40 -1.03
C GLU A 16 -27.38 -3.22 -0.42
N SER A 17 -27.06 -3.94 0.66
CA SER A 17 -25.74 -3.90 1.29
C SER A 17 -24.63 -4.42 0.38
N VAL A 18 -24.89 -5.48 -0.37
CA VAL A 18 -23.93 -6.04 -1.34
C VAL A 18 -23.73 -5.09 -2.51
N GLU A 19 -24.79 -4.47 -3.04
CA GLU A 19 -24.70 -3.49 -4.12
C GLU A 19 -23.91 -2.24 -3.71
N GLU A 20 -24.09 -1.73 -2.49
CA GLU A 20 -23.29 -0.61 -1.98
C GLU A 20 -21.80 -0.96 -1.87
N ARG A 21 -21.48 -2.15 -1.35
CA ARG A 21 -20.10 -2.65 -1.30
C ARG A 21 -19.51 -2.83 -2.70
N LEU A 22 -20.29 -3.32 -3.66
CA LEU A 22 -19.86 -3.47 -5.05
C LEU A 22 -19.69 -2.13 -5.76
N LYS A 23 -20.50 -1.11 -5.45
CA LYS A 23 -20.34 0.26 -5.96
C LYS A 23 -19.07 0.90 -5.41
N GLN A 24 -18.79 0.75 -4.12
CA GLN A 24 -17.54 1.21 -3.51
C GLN A 24 -16.32 0.47 -4.08
N ALA A 25 -16.44 -0.82 -4.38
CA ALA A 25 -15.38 -1.62 -5.01
C ALA A 25 -15.16 -1.31 -6.50
N LYS A 26 -16.15 -0.72 -7.19
CA LYS A 26 -16.08 -0.45 -8.64
C LYS A 26 -15.32 0.82 -9.00
N GLU A 27 -15.13 1.75 -8.06
CA GLU A 27 -14.19 2.84 -8.28
C GLU A 27 -12.80 2.38 -7.87
N PRO A 28 -11.87 2.16 -8.81
CA PRO A 28 -10.47 2.01 -8.43
C PRO A 28 -10.06 3.32 -7.77
N THR A 29 -9.94 3.30 -6.45
CA THR A 29 -9.39 4.40 -5.67
C THR A 29 -7.91 4.47 -6.01
N TYR A 30 -7.57 5.03 -7.16
CA TYR A 30 -6.20 5.23 -7.57
C TYR A 30 -5.60 6.28 -6.63
N CYS A 31 -4.91 5.80 -5.59
CA CYS A 31 -4.13 6.67 -4.72
C CYS A 31 -3.01 7.31 -5.55
N ARG A 32 -3.22 8.56 -5.94
CA ARG A 32 -2.28 9.31 -6.79
C ARG A 32 -0.94 9.49 -6.09
N GLU A 33 -0.94 9.70 -4.79
CA GLU A 33 0.27 9.88 -3.99
C GLU A 33 1.07 8.59 -3.90
N TRP A 34 0.41 7.44 -3.78
CA TRP A 34 1.08 6.13 -3.86
C TRP A 34 1.72 5.92 -5.24
N LEU A 35 1.05 6.27 -6.33
CA LEU A 35 1.63 6.13 -7.68
C LEU A 35 2.88 6.99 -7.87
N LYS A 36 2.88 8.23 -7.35
CA LYS A 36 4.07 9.08 -7.34
C LYS A 36 5.19 8.46 -6.53
N LEU A 37 4.90 8.04 -5.29
CA LEU A 37 5.87 7.42 -4.39
C LEU A 37 6.45 6.14 -4.99
N ARG A 38 5.63 5.32 -5.65
CA ARG A 38 6.05 4.10 -6.34
C ARG A 38 7.08 4.41 -7.43
N LYS A 39 6.90 5.50 -8.18
CA LYS A 39 7.87 5.94 -9.19
C LYS A 39 9.17 6.42 -8.54
N GLU A 40 9.09 7.17 -7.44
CA GLU A 40 10.26 7.61 -6.69
C GLU A 40 11.06 6.41 -6.13
N ILE A 41 10.38 5.39 -5.59
CA ILE A 41 11.01 4.14 -5.13
C ILE A 41 11.69 3.41 -6.28
N ASP A 42 11.04 3.35 -7.44
CA ASP A 42 11.59 2.72 -8.65
C ASP A 42 12.88 3.40 -9.10
N GLU A 43 12.86 4.73 -9.22
CA GLU A 43 14.02 5.54 -9.57
C GLU A 43 15.14 5.40 -8.53
N TYR A 44 14.80 5.35 -7.24
CA TYR A 44 15.78 5.10 -6.17
C TYR A 44 16.44 3.72 -6.30
N CYS A 45 15.66 2.68 -6.61
CA CYS A 45 16.20 1.33 -6.76
C CYS A 45 17.09 1.18 -8.00
N HIS A 46 16.84 1.95 -9.06
CA HIS A 46 17.68 1.99 -10.26
C HIS A 46 18.93 2.89 -10.11
N SER A 47 18.81 4.00 -9.39
CA SER A 47 19.89 5.00 -9.24
C SER A 47 20.90 4.63 -8.15
N THR A 48 20.50 3.88 -7.14
CA THR A 48 21.45 3.38 -6.15
C THR A 48 22.47 2.49 -6.86
N LYS A 49 23.77 2.79 -6.67
CA LYS A 49 24.93 1.95 -7.05
C LYS A 49 24.94 0.61 -6.29
N TYR A 50 23.80 -0.06 -6.23
CA TYR A 50 23.59 -1.37 -5.65
C TYR A 50 24.28 -2.48 -6.46
N GLN A 51 24.92 -2.10 -7.58
CA GLN A 51 25.90 -2.91 -8.30
C GLN A 51 27.19 -3.15 -7.49
N GLU A 52 27.56 -2.30 -6.51
CA GLU A 52 28.79 -2.50 -5.73
C GLU A 52 28.68 -3.66 -4.70
N ASN A 53 27.48 -3.95 -4.19
CA ASN A 53 27.22 -5.01 -3.19
C ASN A 53 26.43 -6.21 -3.74
N ASN A 54 26.31 -6.34 -5.07
CA ASN A 54 25.71 -7.48 -5.77
C ASN A 54 24.26 -7.82 -5.41
N ARG A 55 23.52 -6.90 -4.79
CA ARG A 55 22.10 -7.12 -4.46
C ARG A 55 21.26 -6.59 -5.63
N SER A 56 20.31 -7.39 -6.09
CA SER A 56 19.48 -7.03 -7.25
C SER A 56 18.50 -5.90 -6.93
N TYR A 57 18.12 -5.12 -7.94
CA TYR A 57 17.01 -4.16 -7.89
C TYR A 57 15.77 -4.77 -7.21
N ALA A 58 15.41 -6.01 -7.60
CA ALA A 58 14.23 -6.69 -7.07
C ALA A 58 14.33 -6.92 -5.56
N THR A 59 15.52 -7.22 -5.05
CA THR A 59 15.76 -7.38 -3.61
C THR A 59 15.54 -6.07 -2.86
N LEU A 60 16.03 -4.94 -3.38
CA LEU A 60 15.88 -3.64 -2.75
C LEU A 60 14.42 -3.18 -2.76
N GLN A 61 13.75 -3.32 -3.90
CA GLN A 61 12.35 -2.98 -4.05
C GLN A 61 11.47 -3.83 -3.11
N ASN A 62 11.68 -5.15 -3.06
CA ASN A 62 10.93 -6.02 -2.15
C ASN A 62 11.14 -5.67 -0.69
N PHE A 63 12.37 -5.30 -0.29
CA PHE A 63 12.66 -4.86 1.07
C PHE A 63 11.85 -3.60 1.43
N ILE A 64 11.86 -2.58 0.57
CA ILE A 64 11.12 -1.33 0.79
C ILE A 64 9.61 -1.60 0.86
N TYR A 65 9.07 -2.35 -0.10
CA TYR A 65 7.64 -2.67 -0.15
C TYR A 65 7.19 -3.51 1.05
N SER A 66 8.02 -4.45 1.51
CA SER A 66 7.68 -5.26 2.69
C SER A 66 7.64 -4.43 3.96
N ALA A 67 8.58 -3.48 4.12
CA ALA A 67 8.58 -2.55 5.25
C ALA A 67 7.34 -1.64 5.24
N ILE A 68 6.97 -1.10 4.07
CA ILE A 68 5.76 -0.28 3.92
C ILE A 68 4.51 -1.09 4.28
N LYS A 69 4.37 -2.32 3.75
CA LYS A 69 3.24 -3.20 4.10
C LYS A 69 3.17 -3.49 5.60
N PHE A 70 4.32 -3.77 6.22
CA PHE A 70 4.40 -4.03 7.64
C PHE A 70 3.98 -2.82 8.48
N ALA A 71 4.48 -1.63 8.14
CA ALA A 71 4.14 -0.39 8.85
C ALA A 71 2.66 -0.01 8.73
N LEU A 72 2.04 -0.29 7.58
CA LEU A 72 0.64 0.05 7.31
C LEU A 72 -0.35 -1.05 7.70
N GLY A 73 0.12 -2.27 7.99
CA GLY A 73 -0.76 -3.41 8.25
C GLY A 73 -1.57 -3.88 7.03
N ILE A 74 -1.17 -3.51 5.81
CA ILE A 74 -1.91 -3.82 4.58
C ILE A 74 -1.34 -5.04 3.86
N SER A 75 -2.23 -5.82 3.24
CA SER A 75 -1.85 -7.02 2.48
C SER A 75 -1.32 -6.68 1.08
N ARG A 76 -1.96 -5.70 0.42
CA ARG A 76 -1.67 -5.28 -0.94
C ARG A 76 -1.44 -3.77 -1.00
N LEU A 77 -0.39 -3.36 -1.68
CA LEU A 77 -0.09 -1.94 -1.91
C LEU A 77 -1.11 -1.25 -2.82
N SER A 78 -1.94 -2.02 -3.54
CA SER A 78 -3.04 -1.50 -4.35
C SER A 78 -4.25 -1.05 -3.52
N GLU A 79 -4.34 -1.49 -2.27
CA GLU A 79 -5.42 -1.13 -1.33
C GLU A 79 -5.11 0.17 -0.57
N MET A 80 -3.97 0.80 -0.87
CA MET A 80 -3.47 1.96 -0.16
C MET A 80 -4.33 3.20 -0.42
N THR A 81 -4.71 3.87 0.66
CA THR A 81 -5.39 5.15 0.68
C THR A 81 -4.39 6.32 0.63
N ASN A 82 -4.87 7.54 0.39
CA ASN A 82 -4.01 8.73 0.37
C ASN A 82 -3.33 8.99 1.73
N VAL A 83 -4.01 8.72 2.85
CA VAL A 83 -3.44 8.88 4.20
C VAL A 83 -2.32 7.86 4.44
N GLU A 84 -2.54 6.61 4.04
CA GLU A 84 -1.52 5.56 4.14
C GLU A 84 -0.32 5.83 3.22
N ALA A 85 -0.51 6.52 2.09
CA ALA A 85 0.57 6.91 1.21
C ALA A 85 1.52 7.96 1.83
N GLU A 86 1.03 8.82 2.73
CA GLU A 86 1.89 9.74 3.49
C GLU A 86 2.79 8.97 4.45
N VAL A 87 2.22 8.02 5.20
CA VAL A 87 3.00 7.14 6.10
C VAL A 87 3.98 6.26 5.31
N ALA A 88 3.59 5.76 4.14
CA ALA A 88 4.49 5.02 3.25
C ALA A 88 5.70 5.86 2.82
N ARG A 89 5.51 7.16 2.59
CA ARG A 89 6.57 8.10 2.22
C ARG A 89 7.54 8.31 3.38
N GLU A 90 7.04 8.46 4.61
CA GLU A 90 7.88 8.55 5.82
C GLU A 90 8.74 7.30 6.01
N VAL A 91 8.15 6.10 5.85
CA VAL A 91 8.88 4.84 5.92
C VAL A 91 9.97 4.78 4.86
N PHE A 92 9.67 5.19 3.62
CA PHE A 92 10.65 5.20 2.55
C PHE A 92 11.83 6.15 2.84
N GLU A 93 11.57 7.38 3.30
CA GLU A 93 12.62 8.32 3.67
C GLU A 93 13.46 7.82 4.86
N PHE A 94 12.82 7.26 5.89
CA PHE A 94 13.54 6.65 7.01
C PHE A 94 14.49 5.53 6.55
N LEU A 95 14.05 4.67 5.63
CA LEU A 95 14.90 3.60 5.09
C LEU A 95 16.06 4.16 4.26
N LYS A 96 15.84 5.24 3.50
CA LYS A 96 16.90 5.94 2.76
C LYS A 96 17.94 6.53 3.71
N GLU A 97 17.50 7.22 4.76
CA GLU A 97 18.39 7.83 5.75
C GLU A 97 19.20 6.78 6.51
N LYS A 98 18.57 5.71 7.01
CA LYS A 98 19.28 4.64 7.71
C LYS A 98 20.31 3.95 6.82
N ARG A 99 20.02 3.79 5.53
CA ARG A 99 21.00 3.27 4.56
C ARG A 99 22.10 4.27 4.22
N GLY A 100 21.77 5.55 4.13
CA GLY A 100 22.74 6.63 3.99
C GLY A 100 23.73 6.58 5.15
N GLN A 101 23.24 6.57 6.39
CA GLN A 101 24.06 6.48 7.61
C GLN A 101 24.91 5.20 7.67
N ALA A 102 24.38 4.06 7.22
CA ALA A 102 25.15 2.81 7.16
C ALA A 102 26.34 2.85 6.18
N LYS A 103 26.28 3.69 5.13
CA LYS A 103 27.42 3.92 4.22
C LYS A 103 28.52 4.81 4.80
N TRP A 104 28.24 5.63 5.82
CA TRP A 104 29.25 6.47 6.51
C TRP A 104 29.98 5.75 7.64
N MET A 105 29.41 4.63 8.13
CA MET A 105 30.00 3.80 9.20
C MET A 105 30.77 2.58 8.70
N SER A 106 30.90 2.40 7.38
CA SER A 106 31.69 1.36 6.72
C SER A 106 32.87 1.98 5.99
#